data_AF-A0A7M7PDW6-F1
#
_entry.id   AF-A0A7M7PDW6-F1
#
_cell.length_a   1.000
_cell.length_b   1.000
_cell.length_c   1.000
_cell.angle_alpha   90.00
_cell.angle_beta   90.00
_cell.angle_gamma   90.00
#
_symmetry.space_group_name_H-M   'P 1'
#
loop_
_entity.id
_entity.type
_entity.pdbx_description
1 polymer ?
#
loop_
_entity_poly.entity_id
_entity_poly.type
_entity_poly.pdbx_seq_one_letter_code
_entity_poly.pdbx_strand_id
1 'polypeptide(L)'
;MSASLYVEQIPMYLDSDKNIKIWTIKDCQLSTEMTVKLWSCLRSFTSLKHLSISDSSFSFPSSPSELPSVTKLSAERLTSQSYTGLLSSLPRLRAIDITIDDAERDIPQINAGLRRTRGQHLKHIRLKALSSLPSEKKSASRETMRGLGLLIEEQTKNLQRLHLAGVESLDEESLVDLIECCRRVKTVSDVWFYLCGTKKGGKLESHLKGLHTSPRGDLNVHVYHDGNFQDDKSYIITHTR
;
A
#
# COMPACT_ATOMS: atom_id res chain seq x y z
N MET A 1 31.20 -3.88 5.89
CA MET A 1 31.08 -5.31 6.26
C MET A 1 29.60 -5.60 6.39
N SER A 2 29.02 -6.29 5.41
CA SER A 2 27.61 -6.67 5.38
C SER A 2 27.44 -7.96 6.19
N ALA A 3 26.64 -7.91 7.26
CA ALA A 3 26.28 -9.11 7.99
C ALA A 3 25.14 -9.80 7.24
N SER A 4 25.48 -10.75 6.38
CA SER A 4 24.55 -11.78 5.92
C SER A 4 24.19 -12.65 7.13
N LEU A 5 23.11 -12.31 7.84
CA LEU A 5 22.56 -13.22 8.84
C LEU A 5 21.96 -14.42 8.12
N TYR A 6 22.68 -15.55 8.15
CA TYR A 6 22.14 -16.83 7.72
C TYR A 6 20.88 -17.11 8.53
N VAL A 7 19.77 -17.41 7.85
CA VAL A 7 18.45 -17.68 8.45
C VAL A 7 18.51 -18.81 9.49
N GLU A 8 19.50 -19.70 9.40
CA GLU A 8 19.75 -20.77 10.39
C GLU A 8 20.26 -20.26 11.75
N GLN A 9 20.79 -19.03 11.83
CA GLN A 9 21.25 -18.42 13.08
C GLN A 9 20.18 -17.53 13.74
N ILE A 10 19.06 -17.25 13.05
CA ILE A 10 17.96 -16.42 13.57
C ILE A 10 17.31 -17.04 14.83
N PRO A 11 17.07 -18.36 14.94
CA PRO A 11 16.48 -18.93 16.15
C PRO A 11 17.43 -18.89 17.36
N MET A 12 18.74 -18.94 17.12
CA MET A 12 19.72 -19.14 18.19
C MET A 12 20.09 -17.85 18.95
N TYR A 13 19.80 -16.67 18.38
CA TYR A 13 20.11 -15.36 18.97
C TYR A 13 18.90 -14.56 19.45
N LEU A 14 17.67 -14.99 19.16
CA LEU A 14 16.45 -14.22 19.46
C LEU A 14 15.69 -14.65 20.72
N ASP A 15 16.17 -15.64 21.45
CA ASP A 15 15.49 -16.20 22.63
C ASP A 15 15.43 -15.25 23.85
N SER A 16 16.03 -14.05 23.77
CA SER A 16 16.19 -13.18 24.95
C SER A 16 15.26 -11.97 25.03
N ASP A 17 14.57 -11.54 23.96
CA ASP A 17 13.72 -10.34 24.06
C ASP A 17 12.37 -10.43 23.31
N LYS A 18 11.35 -10.89 24.04
CA LYS A 18 9.95 -10.96 23.57
C LYS A 18 9.31 -9.57 23.37
N ASN A 19 10.04 -8.48 23.63
CA ASN A 19 9.54 -7.10 23.52
C ASN A 19 9.84 -6.43 22.18
N ILE A 20 10.36 -7.15 21.19
CA ILE A 20 10.60 -6.60 19.86
C ILE A 20 9.28 -6.05 19.26
N LYS A 21 9.23 -4.73 19.04
CA LYS A 21 8.08 -4.03 18.46
C LYS A 21 8.21 -3.82 16.96
N ILE A 22 9.44 -3.75 16.45
CA ILE A 22 9.76 -3.50 15.05
C ILE A 22 10.77 -4.54 14.61
N TRP A 23 10.49 -5.21 13.49
CA TRP A 23 11.43 -6.13 12.84
C TRP A 23 11.78 -5.62 11.46
N THR A 24 13.06 -5.68 11.10
CA THR A 24 13.56 -5.20 9.81
C THR A 24 14.22 -6.35 9.04
N ILE A 25 13.84 -6.52 7.78
CA ILE A 25 14.42 -7.50 6.84
C ILE A 25 14.95 -6.73 5.63
N LYS A 26 16.19 -6.96 5.25
CA LYS A 26 16.81 -6.28 4.10
C LYS A 26 17.66 -7.25 3.29
N ASP A 27 17.74 -7.02 1.99
CA ASP A 27 18.66 -7.72 1.08
C ASP A 27 18.56 -9.25 1.16
N CYS A 28 17.34 -9.77 1.32
CA CYS A 28 17.08 -11.19 1.53
C CYS A 28 16.39 -11.84 0.32
N GLN A 29 16.86 -13.02 -0.09
CA GLN A 29 16.22 -13.84 -1.12
C GLN A 29 15.84 -15.18 -0.50
N LEU A 30 14.61 -15.29 -0.01
CA LEU A 30 14.18 -16.45 0.77
C LEU A 30 13.37 -17.43 -0.07
N SER A 31 13.80 -18.69 -0.06
CA SER A 31 13.02 -19.82 -0.55
C SER A 31 11.73 -20.01 0.26
N THR A 32 10.83 -20.87 -0.22
CA THR A 32 9.60 -21.19 0.51
C THR A 32 9.87 -21.75 1.90
N GLU A 33 10.84 -22.66 2.02
CA GLU A 33 11.22 -23.27 3.30
C GLU A 33 11.75 -22.22 4.28
N MET A 34 12.65 -21.34 3.83
CA MET A 34 13.24 -20.30 4.68
C MET A 34 12.22 -19.23 5.06
N THR A 35 11.30 -18.89 4.16
CA THR A 35 10.18 -17.99 4.44
C THR A 35 9.28 -18.57 5.53
N VAL A 36 8.95 -19.86 5.46
CA VAL A 36 8.15 -20.54 6.50
C VAL A 36 8.85 -20.52 7.86
N LYS A 37 10.14 -20.86 7.92
CA LYS A 37 10.92 -20.84 9.16
C LYS A 37 10.95 -19.43 9.78
N LEU A 38 11.22 -18.41 8.96
CA LEU A 38 11.24 -17.02 9.41
C LEU A 38 9.86 -16.58 9.94
N TRP A 39 8.78 -16.84 9.20
CA TRP A 39 7.43 -16.46 9.64
C TRP A 39 7.01 -17.18 10.92
N SER A 40 7.39 -18.46 11.08
CA SER A 40 7.15 -19.20 12.31
C SER A 40 7.88 -18.57 13.51
N CYS A 41 9.14 -18.18 13.33
CA CYS A 41 9.90 -17.44 14.33
C CYS A 41 9.23 -16.10 14.67
N LEU A 42 8.86 -15.32 13.66
CA LEU A 42 8.24 -14.00 13.84
C LEU A 42 6.90 -14.08 14.59
N ARG A 43 6.15 -15.16 14.40
CA ARG A 43 4.86 -15.40 15.08
C ARG A 43 5.00 -15.48 16.61
N SER A 44 6.17 -15.88 17.12
CA SER A 44 6.42 -15.96 18.56
C SER A 44 6.54 -14.57 19.24
N PHE A 45 6.84 -13.51 18.48
CA PHE A 45 6.90 -12.13 18.99
C PHE A 45 5.50 -11.50 19.03
N THR A 46 4.79 -11.74 20.12
CA THR A 46 3.45 -11.17 20.36
C THR A 46 3.45 -9.63 20.44
N SER A 47 4.59 -9.03 20.77
CA SER A 47 4.82 -7.59 20.80
C SER A 47 5.13 -6.96 19.43
N LEU A 48 5.42 -7.76 18.41
CA LEU A 48 5.81 -7.26 17.08
C LEU A 48 4.65 -6.52 16.42
N LYS A 49 4.77 -5.20 16.25
CA LYS A 49 3.72 -4.35 15.67
C LYS A 49 4.04 -3.86 14.26
N HIS A 50 5.31 -3.75 13.90
CA HIS A 50 5.76 -3.19 12.64
C HIS A 50 6.78 -4.12 11.97
N LEU A 51 6.51 -4.46 10.72
CA LEU A 51 7.46 -5.13 9.84
C LEU A 51 7.97 -4.13 8.79
N SER A 52 9.29 -3.99 8.69
CA SER A 52 9.96 -3.19 7.66
C SER A 52 10.76 -4.12 6.76
N ILE A 53 10.49 -4.09 5.47
CA ILE A 53 11.14 -4.99 4.50
C ILE A 53 11.67 -4.15 3.34
N SER A 54 12.94 -4.33 2.97
CA SER A 54 13.48 -3.73 1.75
C SER A 54 14.30 -4.71 0.93
N ASP A 55 14.37 -4.50 -0.39
CA ASP A 55 15.34 -5.18 -1.27
C ASP A 55 15.28 -6.71 -1.20
N SER A 56 14.08 -7.24 -0.98
CA SER A 56 13.90 -8.64 -0.60
C SER A 56 12.87 -9.35 -1.47
N SER A 57 13.05 -10.66 -1.60
CA SER A 57 12.12 -11.56 -2.27
C SER A 57 11.77 -12.71 -1.34
N PHE A 58 10.47 -13.02 -1.28
CA PHE A 58 9.94 -14.10 -0.47
C PHE A 58 9.07 -15.00 -1.33
N SER A 59 9.28 -16.30 -1.19
CA SER A 59 8.36 -17.29 -1.72
C SER A 59 7.44 -17.76 -0.60
N PHE A 60 6.15 -17.41 -0.67
CA PHE A 60 5.19 -17.86 0.33
C PHE A 60 4.55 -19.18 -0.10
N PRO A 61 4.31 -20.12 0.83
CA PRO A 61 3.47 -21.28 0.53
C PRO A 61 2.02 -20.81 0.31
N SER A 62 1.18 -21.69 -0.26
CA SER A 62 -0.24 -21.40 -0.53
C SER A 62 -1.02 -20.96 0.72
N SER A 63 -0.57 -21.37 1.91
CA SER A 63 -1.15 -21.00 3.21
C SER A 63 -0.04 -20.55 4.16
N PRO A 64 0.38 -19.28 4.10
CA PRO A 64 1.45 -18.77 4.96
C PRO A 64 1.00 -18.71 6.42
N SER A 65 1.94 -18.90 7.34
CA SER A 65 1.67 -18.67 8.76
C SER A 65 1.31 -17.20 9.01
N GLU A 66 0.30 -16.94 9.82
CA GLU A 66 -0.13 -15.57 10.10
C GLU A 66 0.71 -14.89 11.20
N LEU A 67 0.91 -13.59 11.06
CA LEU A 67 1.50 -12.70 12.08
C LEU A 67 0.42 -11.75 12.61
N PRO A 68 -0.45 -12.19 13.53
CA PRO A 68 -1.61 -11.42 13.98
C PRO A 68 -1.24 -10.20 14.84
N SER A 69 -0.01 -10.14 15.37
CA SER A 69 0.49 -9.02 16.17
C SER A 69 0.81 -7.79 15.31
N VAL A 70 1.19 -8.00 14.04
CA VAL A 70 1.63 -6.96 13.11
C VAL A 70 0.46 -6.09 12.67
N THR A 71 0.63 -4.78 12.79
CA THR A 71 -0.39 -3.77 12.44
C THR A 71 0.12 -2.74 11.43
N LYS A 72 1.44 -2.66 11.21
CA LYS A 72 2.05 -1.79 10.21
C LYS A 72 3.03 -2.58 9.35
N LEU A 73 2.96 -2.37 8.05
CA LEU A 73 3.95 -2.85 7.08
C LEU A 73 4.59 -1.65 6.38
N SER A 74 5.91 -1.65 6.32
CA SER A 74 6.69 -0.82 5.38
C SER A 74 7.42 -1.76 4.44
N ALA A 75 7.21 -1.62 3.14
CA ALA A 75 7.82 -2.46 2.12
C ALA A 75 8.45 -1.60 1.04
N GLU A 76 9.65 -1.93 0.60
CA GLU A 76 10.37 -1.20 -0.44
C GLU A 76 11.07 -2.18 -1.36
N ARG A 77 10.86 -2.05 -2.68
CA ARG A 77 11.54 -2.87 -3.69
C ARG A 77 11.43 -4.37 -3.44
N LEU A 78 10.19 -4.84 -3.17
CA LEU A 78 9.90 -6.27 -3.13
C LEU A 78 9.58 -6.78 -4.52
N THR A 79 9.88 -8.04 -4.78
CA THR A 79 9.42 -8.70 -5.99
C THR A 79 7.90 -8.82 -6.00
N SER A 80 7.24 -8.57 -7.13
CA SER A 80 5.77 -8.49 -7.23
C SER A 80 5.05 -9.71 -6.63
N GLN A 81 5.60 -10.91 -6.85
CA GLN A 81 5.05 -12.17 -6.33
C GLN A 81 5.04 -12.26 -4.80
N SER A 82 5.89 -11.50 -4.11
CA SER A 82 5.98 -11.51 -2.65
C SER A 82 4.75 -10.88 -2.00
N TYR A 83 4.16 -9.85 -2.62
CA TYR A 83 3.10 -9.03 -1.99
C TYR A 83 1.86 -9.83 -1.62
N THR A 84 1.39 -10.72 -2.50
CA THR A 84 0.17 -11.50 -2.26
C THR A 84 0.31 -12.36 -1.00
N GLY A 85 1.39 -13.13 -0.90
CA GLY A 85 1.67 -13.98 0.26
C GLY A 85 1.93 -13.17 1.52
N LEU A 86 2.76 -12.13 1.42
CA LEU A 86 3.09 -11.22 2.51
C LEU A 86 1.84 -10.61 3.13
N LEU A 87 1.00 -9.93 2.35
CA LEU A 87 -0.17 -9.23 2.87
C LEU A 87 -1.23 -10.20 3.39
N SER A 88 -1.37 -11.38 2.76
CA SER A 88 -2.28 -12.42 3.26
C SER A 88 -1.88 -12.98 4.63
N SER A 89 -0.58 -12.93 4.97
CA SER A 89 -0.07 -13.36 6.28
C SER A 89 -0.26 -12.33 7.40
N LEU A 90 -0.78 -11.13 7.10
CA LEU A 90 -0.87 -10.01 8.04
C LEU A 90 -2.34 -9.60 8.27
N PRO A 91 -3.15 -10.42 8.95
CA PRO A 91 -4.61 -10.25 9.01
C PRO A 91 -5.08 -8.99 9.76
N ARG A 92 -4.22 -8.38 10.59
CA ARG A 92 -4.56 -7.24 11.44
C ARG A 92 -3.90 -5.92 11.01
N LEU A 93 -3.48 -5.83 9.76
CA LEU A 93 -2.90 -4.60 9.21
C LEU A 93 -3.84 -3.41 9.36
N ARG A 94 -3.27 -2.32 9.89
CA ARG A 94 -3.89 -1.00 10.02
C ARG A 94 -3.27 0.02 9.08
N ALA A 95 -2.00 -0.15 8.72
CA ALA A 95 -1.30 0.74 7.81
C ALA A 95 -0.34 -0.02 6.92
N ILE A 96 -0.31 0.32 5.64
CA ILE A 96 0.72 -0.10 4.70
C ILE A 96 1.39 1.13 4.09
N ASP A 97 2.71 1.05 3.96
CA ASP A 97 3.54 2.01 3.22
C ASP A 97 4.44 1.22 2.28
N ILE A 98 4.09 1.20 1.00
CA ILE A 98 4.72 0.36 0.00
C ILE A 98 5.33 1.23 -1.09
N THR A 99 6.65 1.14 -1.24
CA THR A 99 7.34 1.64 -2.42
C THR A 99 7.36 0.54 -3.47
N ILE A 100 6.59 0.74 -4.54
CA ILE A 100 6.43 -0.18 -5.66
C ILE A 100 7.53 0.04 -6.71
N ASP A 101 7.92 -1.04 -7.38
CA ASP A 101 8.91 -1.02 -8.46
C ASP A 101 8.25 -1.08 -9.84
N ASP A 102 7.03 -1.62 -9.92
CA ASP A 102 6.25 -1.73 -11.14
C ASP A 102 4.77 -1.62 -10.78
N ALA A 103 4.15 -0.47 -11.03
CA ALA A 103 2.78 -0.18 -10.65
C ALA A 103 1.78 -1.17 -11.25
N GLU A 104 1.95 -1.51 -12.52
CA GLU A 104 1.05 -2.41 -13.23
C GLU A 104 1.15 -3.84 -12.71
N ARG A 105 2.32 -4.26 -12.23
CA ARG A 105 2.52 -5.61 -11.68
C ARG A 105 2.29 -5.73 -10.18
N ASP A 106 2.68 -4.72 -9.41
CA ASP A 106 2.68 -4.76 -7.95
C ASP A 106 1.29 -4.49 -7.37
N ILE A 107 0.56 -3.49 -7.88
CA ILE A 107 -0.75 -3.10 -7.35
C ILE A 107 -1.75 -4.27 -7.41
N PRO A 108 -1.86 -5.05 -8.50
CA PRO A 108 -2.74 -6.23 -8.52
C PRO A 108 -2.38 -7.28 -7.47
N GLN A 109 -1.09 -7.51 -7.19
CA GLN A 109 -0.64 -8.46 -6.17
C GLN A 109 -0.93 -7.94 -4.76
N ILE A 110 -0.73 -6.64 -4.53
CA ILE A 110 -1.10 -5.97 -3.28
C ILE A 110 -2.60 -6.11 -3.03
N ASN A 111 -3.42 -5.81 -4.05
CA ASN A 111 -4.87 -5.94 -3.98
C ASN A 111 -5.30 -7.38 -3.68
N ALA A 112 -4.69 -8.37 -4.36
CA ALA A 112 -4.98 -9.78 -4.13
C ALA A 112 -4.67 -10.22 -2.69
N GLY A 113 -3.54 -9.79 -2.14
CA GLY A 113 -3.16 -10.06 -0.75
C GLY A 113 -4.13 -9.43 0.27
N LEU A 114 -4.50 -8.16 0.06
CA LEU A 114 -5.43 -7.44 0.96
C LEU A 114 -6.86 -7.98 0.91
N ARG A 115 -7.33 -8.47 -0.25
CA ARG A 115 -8.64 -9.14 -0.38
C ARG A 115 -8.73 -10.37 0.50
N ARG A 116 -7.64 -11.14 0.67
CA ARG A 116 -7.63 -12.35 1.51
C ARG A 116 -7.82 -12.04 3.00
N THR A 117 -7.30 -10.91 3.48
CA THR A 117 -7.50 -10.46 4.87
C THR A 117 -8.77 -9.61 5.03
N ARG A 118 -9.54 -9.44 3.96
CA ARG A 118 -10.73 -8.58 3.86
C ARG A 118 -10.47 -7.11 4.20
N GLY A 119 -9.21 -6.67 4.32
CA GLY A 119 -8.84 -5.28 4.61
C GLY A 119 -9.50 -4.64 5.84
N GLN A 120 -10.13 -5.42 6.74
CA GLN A 120 -11.11 -4.87 7.69
C GLN A 120 -10.51 -3.89 8.69
N HIS A 121 -9.23 -4.04 9.02
CA HIS A 121 -8.56 -3.17 9.98
C HIS A 121 -7.78 -2.04 9.32
N LEU A 122 -7.68 -2.02 7.99
CA LEU A 122 -6.82 -1.12 7.26
C LEU A 122 -7.39 0.30 7.31
N LYS A 123 -6.60 1.23 7.85
CA LYS A 123 -6.93 2.65 8.00
C LYS A 123 -6.12 3.53 7.05
N HIS A 124 -4.94 3.08 6.63
CA HIS A 124 -4.05 3.86 5.79
C HIS A 124 -3.38 2.99 4.73
N ILE A 125 -3.50 3.41 3.48
CA ILE A 125 -2.76 2.88 2.34
C ILE A 125 -1.88 4.00 1.78
N ARG A 126 -0.57 3.77 1.75
CA ARG A 126 0.37 4.58 0.96
C ARG A 126 1.07 3.70 -0.05
N LEU A 127 0.92 4.04 -1.33
CA LEU A 127 1.64 3.42 -2.44
C LEU A 127 2.48 4.49 -3.11
N LYS A 128 3.77 4.20 -3.31
CA LYS A 128 4.74 5.15 -3.86
C LYS A 128 5.53 4.50 -4.99
N ALA A 129 5.59 5.11 -6.16
CA ALA A 129 6.62 4.80 -7.15
C ALA A 129 7.76 5.83 -7.05
N LEU A 130 9.00 5.38 -7.19
CA LEU A 130 10.15 6.30 -7.16
C LEU A 130 10.26 7.08 -8.47
N SER A 131 10.62 8.36 -8.39
CA SER A 131 10.79 9.23 -9.56
C SER A 131 11.90 8.78 -10.51
N SER A 132 12.83 7.95 -10.03
CA SER A 132 13.91 7.36 -10.82
C SER A 132 13.45 6.19 -11.70
N LEU A 133 12.24 5.66 -11.51
CA LEU A 133 11.71 4.58 -12.34
C LEU A 133 11.32 5.09 -13.74
N PRO A 134 11.47 4.24 -14.78
CA PRO A 134 10.89 4.53 -16.11
C PRO A 134 9.38 4.77 -16.02
N SER A 135 8.83 5.59 -16.92
CA SER A 135 7.40 5.94 -16.91
C SER A 135 6.51 4.70 -17.04
N GLU A 136 6.93 3.70 -17.81
CA GLU A 136 6.21 2.44 -17.99
C GLU A 136 6.03 1.69 -16.66
N LYS A 137 7.03 1.77 -15.76
CA LYS A 137 6.99 1.12 -14.45
C LYS A 137 6.20 1.90 -13.41
N LYS A 138 6.04 3.21 -13.59
CA LYS A 138 5.23 4.06 -12.71
C LYS A 138 3.76 4.06 -13.12
N SER A 139 3.50 3.73 -14.38
CA SER A 139 2.18 3.79 -14.99
C SER A 139 1.31 2.60 -14.61
N ALA A 140 0.06 2.86 -14.25
CA ALA A 140 -0.97 1.86 -14.02
C ALA A 140 -2.10 2.03 -15.05
N SER A 141 -2.57 0.90 -15.56
CA SER A 141 -3.71 0.84 -16.46
C SER A 141 -5.02 1.20 -15.74
N ARG A 142 -6.05 1.50 -16.54
CA ARG A 142 -7.41 1.70 -16.03
C ARG A 142 -7.92 0.48 -15.27
N GLU A 143 -7.55 -0.73 -15.69
CA GLU A 143 -7.94 -1.96 -15.02
C GLU A 143 -7.28 -2.08 -13.64
N THR A 144 -5.99 -1.78 -13.53
CA THR A 144 -5.24 -1.77 -12.26
C THR A 144 -5.83 -0.75 -11.28
N MET A 145 -6.07 0.49 -11.74
CA MET A 145 -6.69 1.55 -10.93
C MET A 145 -8.11 1.20 -10.52
N ARG A 146 -8.92 0.64 -11.42
CA ARG A 146 -10.27 0.13 -11.10
C ARG A 146 -10.20 -0.98 -10.04
N GLY A 147 -9.23 -1.89 -10.15
CA GLY A 147 -9.02 -2.96 -9.17
C GLY A 147 -8.72 -2.43 -7.77
N LEU A 148 -7.96 -1.33 -7.67
CA LEU A 148 -7.70 -0.61 -6.42
C LEU A 148 -8.96 0.09 -5.90
N GLY A 149 -9.73 0.75 -6.77
CA GLY A 149 -11.02 1.36 -6.42
C GLY A 149 -12.00 0.35 -5.81
N LEU A 150 -12.16 -0.82 -6.46
CA LEU A 150 -13.00 -1.90 -5.96
C LEU A 150 -12.49 -2.48 -4.62
N LEU A 151 -11.17 -2.60 -4.44
CA LEU A 151 -10.62 -2.98 -3.13
C LEU A 151 -11.06 -1.99 -2.05
N ILE A 152 -10.98 -0.69 -2.35
CA ILE A 152 -11.32 0.36 -1.38
C ILE A 152 -12.80 0.28 -1.02
N GLU A 153 -13.66 0.26 -2.03
CA GLU A 153 -15.11 0.26 -1.88
C GLU A 153 -15.63 -0.99 -1.17
N GLU A 154 -15.17 -2.18 -1.57
CA GLU A 154 -15.76 -3.43 -1.12
C GLU A 154 -15.11 -4.00 0.14
N GLN A 155 -13.79 -3.81 0.31
CA GLN A 155 -13.01 -4.54 1.31
C GLN A 155 -12.51 -3.63 2.43
N THR A 156 -12.11 -2.39 2.16
CA THR A 156 -11.49 -1.53 3.18
C THR A 156 -12.49 -0.54 3.81
N LYS A 157 -13.57 -1.05 4.41
CA LYS A 157 -14.66 -0.23 4.98
C LYS A 157 -14.25 0.71 6.12
N ASN A 158 -13.05 0.52 6.67
CA ASN A 158 -12.48 1.36 7.74
C ASN A 158 -11.30 2.22 7.25
N LEU A 159 -11.06 2.25 5.93
CA LEU A 159 -10.00 3.07 5.35
C LEU A 159 -10.28 4.54 5.64
N GLN A 160 -9.26 5.24 6.12
CA GLN A 160 -9.33 6.66 6.41
C GLN A 160 -8.52 7.47 5.40
N ARG A 161 -7.36 6.93 4.99
CA ARG A 161 -6.41 7.65 4.16
C ARG A 161 -5.89 6.80 3.02
N LEU A 162 -5.96 7.35 1.81
CA LEU A 162 -5.31 6.83 0.62
C LEU A 162 -4.25 7.83 0.15
N HIS A 163 -3.04 7.36 -0.11
CA HIS A 163 -1.98 8.18 -0.68
C HIS A 163 -1.31 7.44 -1.83
N LEU A 164 -1.45 7.98 -3.04
CA LEU A 164 -0.70 7.55 -4.21
C LEU A 164 0.34 8.62 -4.54
N ALA A 165 1.60 8.22 -4.66
CA ALA A 165 2.70 9.13 -4.97
C ALA A 165 3.55 8.57 -6.11
N GLY A 166 3.70 9.29 -7.22
CA GLY A 166 4.44 8.85 -8.40
C GLY A 166 3.80 7.70 -9.16
N VAL A 167 2.65 7.19 -8.70
CA VAL A 167 1.88 6.16 -9.40
C VAL A 167 1.04 6.86 -10.46
N GLU A 168 1.55 6.88 -11.68
CA GLU A 168 0.95 7.57 -12.82
C GLU A 168 -0.23 6.76 -13.34
N SER A 169 -1.37 7.42 -13.57
CA SER A 169 -2.42 6.77 -14.34
C SER A 169 -2.23 7.03 -15.83
N LEU A 170 -2.47 6.01 -16.66
CA LEU A 170 -2.52 6.16 -18.12
C LEU A 170 -3.68 7.07 -18.59
N ASP A 171 -4.73 7.22 -17.78
CA ASP A 171 -5.88 8.10 -18.07
C ASP A 171 -6.43 8.68 -16.76
N GLU A 172 -6.55 10.01 -16.68
CA GLU A 172 -7.15 10.69 -15.53
C GLU A 172 -8.57 10.22 -15.21
N GLU A 173 -9.31 9.69 -16.19
CA GLU A 173 -10.63 9.08 -15.96
C GLU A 173 -10.58 7.98 -14.89
N SER A 174 -9.50 7.20 -14.85
CA SER A 174 -9.37 6.14 -13.84
C SER A 174 -9.12 6.68 -12.43
N LEU A 175 -8.54 7.88 -12.30
CA LEU A 175 -8.40 8.57 -11.01
C LEU A 175 -9.74 9.17 -10.58
N VAL A 176 -10.56 9.63 -11.55
CA VAL A 176 -11.95 10.02 -11.30
C VAL A 176 -12.75 8.82 -10.78
N ASP A 177 -12.67 7.66 -11.47
CA ASP A 177 -13.30 6.41 -11.04
C ASP A 177 -12.87 6.02 -9.61
N LEU A 178 -11.57 6.15 -9.30
CA LEU A 178 -11.01 5.88 -7.97
C LEU A 178 -11.55 6.83 -6.89
N ILE A 179 -11.71 8.12 -7.20
CA ILE A 179 -12.35 9.09 -6.30
C ILE A 179 -13.80 8.72 -6.05
N GLU A 180 -14.55 8.32 -7.08
CA GLU A 180 -15.94 7.88 -6.90
C GLU A 180 -16.04 6.64 -6.01
N CYS A 181 -15.08 5.71 -6.09
CA CYS A 181 -15.00 4.58 -5.14
C CYS A 181 -14.75 5.08 -3.71
N CYS A 182 -13.80 6.01 -3.51
CA CYS A 182 -13.51 6.60 -2.19
C CYS A 182 -14.72 7.34 -1.60
N ARG A 183 -15.49 8.05 -2.43
CA ARG A 183 -16.70 8.76 -2.01
C ARG A 183 -17.78 7.82 -1.46
N ARG A 184 -17.80 6.55 -1.85
CA ARG A 184 -18.74 5.53 -1.33
C ARG A 184 -18.30 4.96 0.03
N VAL A 185 -17.08 5.23 0.48
CA VAL A 185 -16.54 4.77 1.76
C VAL A 185 -16.49 5.93 2.75
N LYS A 186 -17.54 6.07 3.58
CA LYS A 186 -17.74 7.19 4.52
C LYS A 186 -16.61 7.41 5.54
N THR A 187 -15.73 6.44 5.73
CA THR A 187 -14.61 6.57 6.66
C THR A 187 -13.40 7.25 6.02
N VAL A 188 -13.33 7.33 4.69
CA VAL A 188 -12.22 7.93 3.96
C VAL A 188 -12.32 9.44 4.10
N SER A 189 -11.38 10.03 4.85
CA SER A 189 -11.32 11.47 5.08
C SER A 189 -10.30 12.16 4.19
N ASP A 190 -9.26 11.44 3.73
CA ASP A 190 -8.17 12.06 2.97
C ASP A 190 -7.70 11.17 1.82
N VAL A 191 -7.64 11.74 0.63
CA VAL A 191 -7.06 11.13 -0.57
C VAL A 191 -5.98 12.06 -1.11
N TRP A 192 -4.78 11.54 -1.30
CA TRP A 192 -3.62 12.27 -1.82
C TRP A 192 -3.17 11.67 -3.14
N PHE A 193 -3.14 12.50 -4.18
CA PHE A 193 -2.52 12.21 -5.45
C PHE A 193 -1.31 13.12 -5.63
N TYR A 194 -0.13 12.55 -5.56
CA TYR A 194 1.12 13.27 -5.73
C TYR A 194 1.85 12.79 -6.97
N LEU A 195 1.97 13.63 -8.00
CA LEU A 195 2.62 13.27 -9.27
C LEU A 195 2.03 12.00 -9.91
N CYS A 196 0.70 11.93 -9.99
CA CYS A 196 -0.04 10.76 -10.48
C CYS A 196 -0.41 10.85 -11.96
N GLY A 197 0.33 11.61 -12.78
CA GLY A 197 0.00 11.78 -14.20
C GLY A 197 -1.13 12.77 -14.44
N THR A 198 -1.39 13.68 -13.49
CA THR A 198 -2.50 14.64 -13.55
C THR A 198 -2.03 16.00 -14.03
N LYS A 199 -2.89 16.69 -14.79
CA LYS A 199 -2.63 18.02 -15.33
C LYS A 199 -3.60 19.06 -14.78
N LYS A 200 -3.10 20.29 -14.66
CA LYS A 200 -3.94 21.45 -14.30
C LYS A 200 -5.04 21.65 -15.33
N GLY A 201 -6.28 21.81 -14.88
CA GLY A 201 -7.46 21.90 -15.73
C GLY A 201 -7.83 20.58 -16.43
N GLY A 202 -7.17 19.47 -16.07
CA GLY A 202 -7.48 18.14 -16.55
C GLY A 202 -8.86 17.65 -16.11
N LYS A 203 -9.18 16.41 -16.49
CA LYS A 203 -10.44 15.76 -16.14
C LYS A 203 -10.60 15.62 -14.63
N LEU A 204 -9.56 15.19 -13.91
CA LEU A 204 -9.63 14.99 -12.47
C LEU A 204 -9.91 16.31 -11.74
N GLU A 205 -9.17 17.37 -12.06
CA GLU A 205 -9.39 18.69 -11.48
C GLU A 205 -10.79 19.24 -11.83
N SER A 206 -11.22 19.09 -13.08
CA SER A 206 -12.56 19.54 -13.51
C SER A 206 -13.68 18.82 -12.77
N HIS A 207 -13.54 17.50 -12.58
CA HIS A 207 -14.47 16.69 -11.79
C HIS A 207 -14.51 17.13 -10.33
N LEU A 208 -13.34 17.28 -9.70
CA LEU A 208 -13.23 17.71 -8.30
C LEU A 208 -13.81 19.10 -8.08
N LYS A 209 -13.61 20.05 -9.01
CA LYS A 209 -14.25 21.38 -8.97
C LYS A 209 -15.77 21.29 -9.05
N GLY A 210 -16.30 20.42 -9.90
CA GLY A 210 -17.74 20.18 -10.00
C GLY A 210 -18.34 19.57 -8.73
N LEU A 211 -17.55 18.79 -7.99
CA LEU A 211 -17.94 18.20 -6.71
C LEU A 211 -17.59 19.06 -5.49
N HIS A 212 -16.77 20.10 -5.66
CA HIS A 212 -16.28 20.90 -4.55
C HIS A 212 -17.45 21.65 -3.92
N THR A 213 -17.86 21.18 -2.76
CA THR A 213 -18.92 21.79 -1.98
C THR A 213 -18.31 22.76 -0.96
N SER A 214 -19.08 23.79 -0.60
CA SER A 214 -18.85 24.66 0.58
C SER A 214 -18.36 23.84 1.81
N PRO A 215 -17.65 24.42 2.82
CA PRO A 215 -16.70 23.76 3.73
C PRO A 215 -17.22 22.65 4.69
N ARG A 216 -18.38 22.06 4.41
CA ARG A 216 -19.01 20.94 5.11
C ARG A 216 -18.79 19.58 4.43
N GLY A 217 -17.85 19.46 3.49
CA GLY A 217 -17.49 18.15 2.95
C GLY A 217 -16.59 17.39 3.92
N ASP A 218 -16.76 16.07 4.01
CA ASP A 218 -16.04 15.20 4.95
C ASP A 218 -14.86 14.46 4.30
N LEU A 219 -14.65 14.64 2.99
CA LEU A 219 -13.57 14.04 2.21
C LEU A 219 -12.67 15.12 1.59
N ASN A 220 -11.42 15.17 2.03
CA ASN A 220 -10.37 16.01 1.48
C ASN A 220 -9.63 15.28 0.36
N VAL A 221 -9.55 15.90 -0.81
CA VAL A 221 -8.76 15.40 -1.94
C VAL A 221 -7.66 16.40 -2.24
N HIS A 222 -6.42 15.95 -2.13
CA HIS A 222 -5.23 16.74 -2.40
C HIS A 222 -4.59 16.28 -3.70
N VAL A 223 -4.35 17.21 -4.62
CA VAL A 223 -3.79 16.93 -5.94
C VAL A 223 -2.56 17.80 -6.15
N TYR A 224 -1.43 17.14 -6.39
CA TYR A 224 -0.18 17.75 -6.83
C TYR A 224 0.08 17.30 -8.26
N HIS A 225 -0.08 18.24 -9.19
CA HIS A 225 0.09 18.00 -10.62
C HIS A 225 1.57 17.82 -11.01
N ASP A 226 1.79 17.10 -12.09
CA ASP A 226 3.13 16.88 -12.63
C ASP A 226 3.75 18.21 -13.08
N GLY A 227 5.03 18.42 -12.74
CA GLY A 227 5.79 19.57 -13.20
C GLY A 227 5.57 20.89 -12.45
N ASN A 228 4.76 20.93 -11.38
CA ASN A 228 4.61 22.14 -10.56
C ASN A 228 4.45 21.84 -9.05
N PHE A 229 5.56 21.78 -8.32
CA PHE A 229 5.59 21.49 -6.88
C PHE A 229 4.97 22.58 -5.99
N GLN A 230 4.59 23.72 -6.55
CA GLN A 230 4.05 24.87 -5.81
C GLN A 230 2.51 25.03 -5.94
N ASP A 231 1.84 24.24 -6.79
CA ASP A 231 0.40 24.34 -7.04
C ASP A 231 -0.35 23.18 -6.38
N ASP A 232 -0.25 23.08 -5.05
CA ASP A 232 -1.09 22.20 -4.23
C ASP A 232 -2.54 22.68 -4.33
N LYS A 233 -3.43 21.79 -4.76
CA LYS A 233 -4.87 22.02 -4.70
C LYS A 233 -5.51 21.02 -3.79
N SER A 234 -6.22 21.55 -2.80
CA SER A 234 -7.13 20.78 -1.96
C SER A 234 -8.57 21.04 -2.39
N TYR A 235 -9.34 19.96 -2.45
CA TYR A 235 -10.76 19.97 -2.75
C TYR A 235 -11.48 19.27 -1.60
N ILE A 236 -12.42 19.97 -0.99
CA ILE A 236 -13.31 19.43 0.03
C ILE A 236 -14.59 18.97 -0.68
N ILE A 237 -14.87 17.67 -0.67
CA ILE A 237 -16.01 17.06 -1.37
C ILE A 237 -16.85 16.23 -0.40
N THR A 238 -18.09 15.92 -0.79
CA THR A 238 -18.97 15.05 0.01
C THR A 238 -18.95 13.61 -0.49
N HIS A 239 -19.03 12.68 0.46
CA HIS A 239 -19.37 11.28 0.18
C HIS A 239 -20.69 11.17 -0.59
N THR A 240 -20.82 10.11 -1.37
CA THR A 240 -22.09 9.74 -2.00
C THR A 240 -22.95 8.99 -0.98
N ARG A 241 -24.28 9.07 -1.16
CA ARG A 241 -25.26 8.42 -0.28
C ARG A 241 -25.28 6.92 -0.47
#